data_AF-A0A7C0YJS3-F1
#
_entry.id   AF-A0A7C0YJS3-F1
#
_cell.length_a   1.000
_cell.length_b   1.000
_cell.length_c   1.000
_cell.angle_alpha   90.00
_cell.angle_beta   90.00
_cell.angle_gamma   90.00
#
_symmetry.space_group_name_H-M   'P 1'
#
loop_
_entity.id
_entity.type
_entity.pdbx_description
1 polymer ?
#
loop_
_entity_poly.entity_id
_entity_poly.type
_entity_poly.pdbx_seq_one_letter_code
_entity_poly.pdbx_strand_id
1 'polypeptide(L)'
;MRERKDYLQAEKYLREILFGRKPMKAALNELEILINESIDNDTRAFREIWNNSGQWLYAPSREDTLLNVAEALRNSGGDFIRVYTYLIKNGSKRIRAKSLSQLAIFFSRLSDIERVEGLVTSLEKLKPGGDEILRARAWLYYLKGKKKLAYSGITRISHPVNDDIDLLWRVKEGAPSVQGFIKNYKFMSRATGEPLRYTEIGDLLADKGMKKKAAKYFNLALKVNPDDVRAMFMLARITSSTALMQSLSEKKGLYGSMAKVMIKEQEIKKHILEM
;
A
#
# COMPACT_ATOMS: atom_id res chain seq x y z
N MET A 1 11.08 33.16 -7.59
CA MET A 1 11.76 31.93 -8.04
C MET A 1 10.95 30.69 -7.67
N ARG A 2 10.54 30.56 -6.40
CA ARG A 2 9.54 29.57 -5.96
C ARG A 2 8.19 29.68 -6.71
N GLU A 3 7.67 30.89 -6.89
CA GLU A 3 6.46 31.17 -7.69
C GLU A 3 6.58 30.77 -9.17
N ARG A 4 7.82 30.59 -9.66
CA ARG A 4 8.11 30.12 -11.02
C ARG A 4 8.47 28.62 -11.05
N LYS A 5 8.32 27.92 -9.92
CA LYS A 5 8.70 26.50 -9.70
C LYS A 5 10.18 26.18 -9.99
N ASP A 6 11.05 27.18 -9.91
CA ASP A 6 12.50 26.97 -10.03
C ASP A 6 13.09 26.68 -8.64
N TYR A 7 12.88 25.44 -8.18
CA TYR A 7 13.20 25.02 -6.82
C TYR A 7 14.71 24.93 -6.55
N LEU A 8 15.49 24.46 -7.53
CA LEU A 8 16.94 24.31 -7.38
C LEU A 8 17.65 25.65 -7.31
N GLN A 9 17.20 26.64 -8.10
CA GLN A 9 17.78 27.98 -8.02
C GLN A 9 17.43 28.65 -6.68
N ALA A 10 16.19 28.46 -6.19
CA ALA A 10 15.80 28.95 -4.87
C ALA A 10 16.65 28.32 -3.74
N GLU A 11 16.96 27.02 -3.83
CA GLU A 11 17.84 26.34 -2.87
C GLU A 11 19.24 26.95 -2.84
N LYS A 12 19.85 27.23 -3.99
CA LYS A 12 21.19 27.83 -4.05
C LYS A 12 21.28 29.15 -3.29
N TYR A 13 20.31 30.05 -3.48
CA TYR A 13 20.24 31.32 -2.76
C TYR A 13 20.03 31.12 -1.25
N LEU A 14 19.14 30.21 -0.86
CA LEU A 14 18.94 29.90 0.55
C LEU A 14 20.22 29.35 1.18
N ARG A 15 20.94 28.50 0.45
CA ARG A 15 22.16 27.86 0.93
C ARG A 15 23.25 28.89 1.29
N GLU A 16 23.41 29.94 0.49
CA GLU A 16 24.33 31.05 0.81
C GLU A 16 23.99 31.72 2.15
N ILE A 17 22.70 31.86 2.46
CA ILE A 17 22.22 32.42 3.73
C ILE A 17 22.39 31.41 4.89
N LEU A 18 22.21 30.11 4.61
CA LEU A 18 22.31 29.03 5.60
C LEU A 18 23.76 28.75 6.05
N PHE A 19 24.77 29.04 5.23
CA PHE A 19 26.19 28.81 5.56
C PHE A 19 26.78 29.75 6.64
N GLY A 20 25.99 30.71 7.16
CA GLY A 20 26.41 31.49 8.34
C GLY A 20 26.57 30.63 9.60
N ARG A 21 27.33 31.11 10.61
CA ARG A 21 27.61 30.40 11.88
C ARG A 21 26.36 29.92 12.64
N LYS A 22 25.17 30.43 12.31
CA LYS A 22 23.89 29.94 12.78
C LYS A 22 22.81 30.28 11.74
N PRO A 23 22.15 29.28 11.12
CA PRO A 23 21.08 29.55 10.18
C PRO A 23 19.98 30.39 10.84
N MET A 24 19.57 31.48 10.19
CA MET A 24 18.45 32.28 10.66
C MET A 24 17.14 31.48 10.60
N LYS A 25 16.27 31.65 11.61
CA LYS A 25 14.95 30.99 11.65
C LYS A 25 14.14 31.22 10.38
N ALA A 26 14.20 32.43 9.82
CA ALA A 26 13.53 32.77 8.56
C ALA A 26 14.05 31.94 7.38
N ALA A 27 15.38 31.81 7.22
CA ALA A 27 15.96 31.00 6.16
C ALA A 27 15.59 29.51 6.27
N LEU A 28 15.57 28.98 7.50
CA LEU A 28 15.11 27.61 7.74
C LEU A 28 13.62 27.42 7.45
N ASN A 29 12.77 28.43 7.73
CA ASN A 29 11.35 28.38 7.37
C ASN A 29 11.17 28.38 5.85
N GLU A 30 11.92 29.21 5.12
CA GLU A 30 11.89 29.20 3.65
C GLU A 30 12.38 27.87 3.06
N LEU A 31 13.42 27.27 3.65
CA LEU A 31 13.89 25.94 3.25
C LEU A 31 12.81 24.86 3.48
N GLU A 32 12.09 24.92 4.60
CA GLU A 32 10.98 24.01 4.88
C GLU A 32 9.84 24.16 3.87
N ILE A 33 9.44 25.40 3.54
CA ILE A 33 8.43 25.65 2.51
C ILE A 33 8.91 25.10 1.16
N LEU A 34 10.16 25.37 0.79
CA LEU A 34 10.75 24.91 -0.46
C LEU A 34 10.73 23.38 -0.56
N ILE A 35 11.12 22.68 0.52
CA ILE A 35 11.09 21.22 0.57
C ILE A 35 9.67 20.71 0.41
N ASN A 36 8.72 21.21 1.20
CA ASN A 36 7.34 20.74 1.15
C ASN A 36 6.72 20.96 -0.25
N GLU A 37 6.93 22.12 -0.87
CA GLU A 37 6.44 22.35 -2.23
C GLU A 37 7.11 21.42 -3.27
N SER A 38 8.42 21.15 -3.12
CA SER A 38 9.13 20.27 -4.06
C SER A 38 8.69 18.81 -3.95
N ILE A 39 8.26 18.33 -2.77
CA ILE A 39 7.74 16.96 -2.58
C ILE A 39 6.57 16.70 -3.53
N ASP A 40 5.65 17.66 -3.64
CA ASP A 40 4.41 17.53 -4.41
C ASP A 40 4.60 17.83 -5.91
N ASN A 41 5.59 18.64 -6.27
CA ASN A 41 5.73 19.18 -7.63
C ASN A 41 6.91 18.62 -8.43
N ASP A 42 8.02 18.29 -7.77
CA ASP A 42 9.25 17.82 -8.44
C ASP A 42 10.08 16.95 -7.50
N THR A 43 9.83 15.64 -7.55
CA THR A 43 10.53 14.63 -6.72
C THR A 43 12.04 14.62 -6.96
N ARG A 44 12.52 15.05 -8.14
CA ARG A 44 13.96 15.14 -8.41
C ARG A 44 14.54 16.33 -7.66
N ALA A 45 13.93 17.51 -7.80
CA ALA A 45 14.35 18.70 -7.07
C ALA A 45 14.30 18.50 -5.57
N PHE A 46 13.22 17.90 -5.04
CA PHE A 46 13.10 17.53 -3.63
C PHE A 46 14.31 16.77 -3.12
N ARG A 47 14.71 15.68 -3.80
CA ARG A 47 15.84 14.85 -3.38
C ARG A 47 17.15 15.63 -3.37
N GLU A 48 17.37 16.46 -4.37
CA GLU A 48 18.57 17.29 -4.46
C GLU A 48 18.63 18.32 -3.32
N ILE A 49 17.52 19.02 -3.07
CA ILE A 49 17.40 20.00 -1.99
C ILE A 49 17.59 19.33 -0.62
N TRP A 50 16.95 18.19 -0.39
CA TRP A 50 17.09 17.43 0.85
C TRP A 50 18.53 16.97 1.09
N ASN A 51 19.19 16.45 0.05
CA ASN A 51 20.57 15.99 0.16
C ASN A 51 21.55 17.14 0.45
N ASN A 52 21.32 18.31 -0.14
CA ASN A 52 22.20 19.47 0.02
C ASN A 52 21.97 20.21 1.35
N SER A 53 20.72 20.36 1.76
CA SER A 53 20.32 21.31 2.80
C SER A 53 19.45 20.71 3.90
N GLY A 54 18.96 19.48 3.77
CA GLY A 54 18.02 18.85 4.71
C GLY A 54 18.56 18.68 6.13
N GLN A 55 19.89 18.57 6.29
CA GLN A 55 20.53 18.44 7.61
C GLN A 55 20.19 19.59 8.57
N TRP A 56 19.94 20.79 8.03
CA TRP A 56 19.61 21.98 8.82
C TRP A 56 18.19 21.95 9.40
N LEU A 57 17.32 21.05 8.92
CA LEU A 57 15.94 20.92 9.39
C LEU A 57 15.78 19.94 10.56
N TYR A 58 16.84 19.25 11.01
CA TYR A 58 16.80 18.34 12.16
C TYR A 58 16.60 19.09 13.49
N ALA A 59 15.38 19.53 13.75
CA ALA A 59 14.95 20.16 14.99
C ALA A 59 13.61 19.58 15.47
N PRO A 60 13.37 19.44 16.79
CA PRO A 60 12.08 18.96 17.31
C PRO A 60 10.90 19.85 16.88
N SER A 61 11.11 21.15 16.71
CA SER A 61 10.08 22.08 16.25
C SER A 61 9.64 21.89 14.79
N ARG A 62 10.31 20.99 14.04
CA ARG A 62 10.03 20.69 12.63
C ARG A 62 9.57 19.24 12.43
N GLU A 63 9.04 18.62 13.48
CA GLU A 63 8.73 17.19 13.50
C GLU A 63 7.72 16.76 12.41
N ASP A 64 6.72 17.59 12.09
CA ASP A 64 5.74 17.28 11.03
C ASP A 64 6.38 17.36 9.63
N THR A 65 7.21 18.38 9.37
CA THR A 65 7.96 18.47 8.12
C THR A 65 8.95 17.31 7.96
N LEU A 66 9.67 16.95 9.03
CA LEU A 66 10.55 15.78 9.00
C LEU A 66 9.78 14.48 8.78
N LEU A 67 8.57 14.35 9.32
CA LEU A 67 7.70 13.20 9.06
C LEU A 67 7.31 13.13 7.58
N ASN A 68 6.87 14.24 6.99
CA ASN A 68 6.53 14.34 5.57
C ASN A 68 7.74 14.01 4.68
N VAL A 69 8.92 14.53 5.01
CA VAL A 69 10.18 14.21 4.33
C VAL A 69 10.48 12.71 4.39
N ALA A 70 10.35 12.09 5.56
CA ALA A 70 10.60 10.65 5.71
C ALA A 70 9.64 9.83 4.81
N GLU A 71 8.37 10.20 4.73
CA GLU A 71 7.38 9.56 3.86
C GLU A 71 7.72 9.75 2.37
N ALA A 72 8.10 10.96 1.97
CA ALA A 72 8.52 11.26 0.60
C ALA A 72 9.80 10.51 0.19
N LEU A 73 10.79 10.43 1.07
CA LEU A 73 12.03 9.66 0.84
C LEU A 73 11.73 8.16 0.74
N ARG A 74 10.82 7.64 1.56
CA ARG A 74 10.40 6.23 1.48
C ARG A 74 9.80 5.88 0.12
N ASN A 75 9.01 6.78 -0.45
CA ASN A 75 8.36 6.57 -1.74
C ASN A 75 9.31 6.79 -2.94
N SER A 76 10.38 7.58 -2.76
CA SER A 76 11.31 7.98 -3.84
C SER A 76 12.70 7.34 -3.78
N GLY A 77 12.95 6.46 -2.80
CA GLY A 77 14.19 5.70 -2.66
C GLY A 77 15.35 6.44 -1.95
N GLY A 78 15.05 7.28 -0.96
CA GLY A 78 16.04 8.00 -0.13
C GLY A 78 16.27 7.40 1.27
N ASP A 79 17.15 8.01 2.07
CA ASP A 79 17.46 7.58 3.45
C ASP A 79 16.40 8.04 4.47
N PHE A 80 15.18 7.50 4.33
CA PHE A 80 14.08 7.77 5.26
C PHE A 80 14.32 7.15 6.65
N ILE A 81 15.14 6.10 6.76
CA ILE A 81 15.43 5.40 8.02
C ILE A 81 16.13 6.34 8.99
N ARG A 82 17.10 7.13 8.50
CA ARG A 82 17.78 8.15 9.31
C ARG A 82 16.80 9.19 9.86
N VAL A 83 15.87 9.66 9.03
CA VAL A 83 14.85 10.65 9.44
C VAL A 83 13.91 10.07 10.50
N TYR A 84 13.35 8.88 10.29
CA TYR A 84 12.52 8.23 11.30
C TYR A 84 13.28 7.95 12.59
N THR A 85 14.55 7.53 12.50
CA THR A 85 15.38 7.28 13.69
C THR A 85 15.57 8.56 14.51
N TYR A 86 15.80 9.70 13.87
CA TYR A 86 15.82 10.99 14.55
C TYR A 86 14.48 11.31 15.22
N LEU A 87 13.37 11.13 14.50
CA LEU A 87 12.02 11.42 15.00
C LEU A 87 11.64 10.53 16.18
N ILE A 88 12.07 9.27 16.19
CA ILE A 88 11.88 8.34 17.32
C ILE A 88 12.60 8.81 18.58
N LYS A 89 13.76 9.48 18.44
CA LYS A 89 14.55 9.97 19.56
C LYS A 89 14.08 11.34 20.06
N ASN A 90 13.69 12.23 19.16
CA ASN A 90 13.51 13.65 19.45
C ASN A 90 12.08 14.18 19.27
N GLY A 91 11.20 13.42 18.62
CA GLY A 91 9.83 13.86 18.33
C GLY A 91 8.88 13.73 19.51
N SER A 92 7.71 14.36 19.39
CA SER A 92 6.58 14.20 20.28
C SER A 92 6.11 12.74 20.33
N LYS A 93 5.37 12.37 21.38
CA LYS A 93 4.82 11.01 21.54
C LYS A 93 4.07 10.54 20.29
N ARG A 94 3.30 11.43 19.64
CA ARG A 94 2.58 11.17 18.40
C ARG A 94 3.53 10.85 17.25
N ILE A 95 4.53 11.69 17.01
CA ILE A 95 5.50 11.51 15.92
C ILE A 95 6.37 10.27 16.12
N ARG A 96 6.78 9.99 17.36
CA ARG A 96 7.50 8.77 17.70
C ARG A 96 6.67 7.52 17.39
N ALA A 97 5.39 7.53 17.75
CA ALA A 97 4.48 6.43 17.47
C ALA A 97 4.30 6.18 15.96
N LYS A 98 4.09 7.26 15.18
CA LYS A 98 4.01 7.18 13.71
C LYS A 98 5.31 6.63 13.11
N SER A 99 6.45 7.18 13.51
CA SER A 99 7.77 6.77 12.99
C SER A 99 8.09 5.30 13.29
N LEU A 100 7.81 4.83 14.51
CA LEU A 100 7.95 3.41 14.88
C LEU A 100 7.03 2.52 14.04
N SER A 101 5.76 2.91 13.86
CA SER A 101 4.80 2.17 13.04
C SER A 101 5.25 2.07 11.58
N GLN A 102 5.72 3.18 11.00
CA GLN A 102 6.22 3.20 9.61
C GLN A 102 7.46 2.32 9.42
N LEU A 103 8.42 2.35 10.36
CA LEU A 103 9.55 1.43 10.30
C LEU A 103 9.13 -0.03 10.49
N ALA A 104 8.14 -0.32 11.34
CA ALA A 104 7.63 -1.68 11.52
C ALA A 104 7.01 -2.22 10.22
N ILE A 105 6.27 -1.39 9.47
CA ILE A 105 5.74 -1.75 8.15
C ILE A 105 6.86 -1.96 7.13
N PHE A 106 7.90 -1.11 7.17
CA PHE A 106 9.04 -1.27 6.27
C PHE A 106 9.77 -2.60 6.52
N PHE A 107 10.15 -2.87 7.77
CA PHE A 107 10.87 -4.10 8.11
C PHE A 107 10.00 -5.35 7.98
N SER A 108 8.67 -5.23 8.08
CA SER A 108 7.79 -6.38 7.83
C SER A 108 7.78 -6.81 6.36
N ARG A 109 7.94 -5.87 5.42
CA ARG A 109 8.10 -6.19 3.98
C ARG A 109 9.42 -6.91 3.70
N LEU A 110 10.44 -6.66 4.52
CA LEU A 110 11.73 -7.36 4.48
C LEU A 110 11.70 -8.70 5.24
N SER A 111 10.57 -9.06 5.87
CA SER A 111 10.43 -10.23 6.74
C SER A 111 11.39 -10.25 7.94
N ASP A 112 11.86 -9.08 8.38
CA ASP A 112 12.77 -8.95 9.53
C ASP A 112 11.97 -8.95 10.84
N ILE A 113 11.64 -10.15 11.33
CA ILE A 113 10.73 -10.34 12.48
C ILE A 113 11.32 -9.71 13.74
N GLU A 114 12.62 -9.84 13.98
CA GLU A 114 13.30 -9.34 15.18
C GLU A 114 13.21 -7.83 15.28
N ARG A 115 13.49 -7.09 14.19
CA ARG A 115 13.34 -5.63 14.19
C ARG A 115 11.90 -5.20 14.35
N VAL A 116 10.96 -5.86 13.68
CA VAL A 116 9.53 -5.54 13.83
C VAL A 116 9.08 -5.74 15.28
N GLU A 117 9.52 -6.82 15.93
CA GLU A 117 9.20 -7.09 17.34
C GLU A 117 9.80 -6.05 18.29
N GLY A 118 11.06 -5.63 18.07
CA GLY A 118 11.69 -4.56 18.84
C GLY A 118 10.96 -3.21 18.68
N LEU A 119 10.51 -2.90 17.46
CA LEU A 119 9.74 -1.68 17.16
C LEU A 119 8.35 -1.71 17.80
N VAL A 120 7.64 -2.85 17.73
CA VAL A 120 6.35 -3.03 18.41
C VAL A 120 6.51 -2.90 19.92
N THR A 121 7.52 -3.52 20.52
CA THR A 121 7.80 -3.40 21.96
C THR A 121 8.05 -1.95 22.36
N SER A 122 8.83 -1.22 21.56
CA SER A 122 9.08 0.21 21.77
C SER A 122 7.79 1.03 21.66
N LEU A 123 6.93 0.69 20.70
CA LEU A 123 5.65 1.33 20.50
C LEU A 123 4.70 1.06 21.67
N GLU A 124 4.64 -0.16 22.21
CA GLU A 124 3.83 -0.52 23.36
C GLU A 124 4.22 0.27 24.62
N LYS A 125 5.52 0.47 24.86
CA LYS A 125 6.04 1.28 25.97
C LYS A 125 5.55 2.73 25.91
N LEU A 126 5.37 3.29 24.71
CA LEU A 126 4.81 4.63 24.54
C LEU A 126 3.32 4.70 24.92
N LYS A 127 2.63 3.56 25.00
CA LYS A 127 1.16 3.48 25.13
C LYS A 127 0.45 4.46 24.17
N PRO A 128 0.73 4.37 22.85
CA PRO A 128 0.03 5.18 21.88
C PRO A 128 -1.41 4.69 21.83
N GLY A 129 -2.36 5.60 21.97
CA GLY A 129 -3.71 5.34 21.50
C GLY A 129 -3.71 5.31 19.97
N GLY A 130 -4.69 4.65 19.37
CA GLY A 130 -4.94 4.74 17.94
C GLY A 130 -4.39 3.60 17.08
N ASP A 131 -4.30 3.88 15.79
CA ASP A 131 -4.15 2.87 14.74
C ASP A 131 -2.68 2.43 14.55
N GLU A 132 -1.71 3.24 14.97
CA GLU A 132 -0.28 2.96 14.81
C GLU A 132 0.14 1.63 15.44
N ILE A 133 -0.32 1.36 16.65
CA ILE A 133 -0.02 0.12 17.37
C ILE A 133 -0.80 -1.07 16.83
N LEU A 134 -2.05 -0.86 16.42
CA LEU A 134 -2.86 -1.90 15.79
C LEU A 134 -2.20 -2.37 14.49
N ARG A 135 -1.74 -1.43 13.67
CA ARG A 135 -1.04 -1.67 12.40
C ARG A 135 0.26 -2.44 12.61
N ALA A 136 1.13 -1.97 13.50
CA ALA A 136 2.40 -2.63 13.77
C ALA A 136 2.22 -4.05 14.36
N ARG A 137 1.28 -4.23 15.29
CA ARG A 137 0.95 -5.57 15.83
C ARG A 137 0.37 -6.51 14.80
N ALA A 138 -0.52 -6.02 13.92
CA ALA A 138 -1.11 -6.83 12.87
C ALA A 138 -0.03 -7.38 11.92
N TRP A 139 0.95 -6.55 11.55
CA TRP A 139 2.12 -6.99 10.78
C TRP A 139 2.95 -8.04 11.53
N LEU A 140 3.27 -7.81 12.80
CA LEU A 140 4.02 -8.77 13.61
C LEU A 140 3.29 -10.12 13.71
N TYR A 141 1.97 -10.10 13.93
CA TYR A 141 1.16 -11.33 13.98
C TYR A 141 1.14 -12.06 12.63
N TYR A 142 1.07 -11.33 11.52
CA TYR A 142 1.15 -11.92 10.19
C TYR A 142 2.49 -12.64 9.98
N LEU A 143 3.61 -11.98 10.31
CA LEU A 143 4.95 -12.57 10.20
C LEU A 143 5.13 -13.81 11.09
N LYS A 144 4.49 -13.82 12.26
CA LYS A 144 4.48 -14.98 13.17
C LYS A 144 3.48 -16.08 12.76
N GLY A 145 2.88 -15.99 11.56
CA GLY A 145 1.89 -16.95 11.06
C GLY A 145 0.51 -16.88 11.74
N LYS A 146 0.30 -15.94 12.67
CA LYS A 146 -0.94 -15.79 13.46
C LYS A 146 -2.00 -15.00 12.69
N LYS A 147 -2.40 -15.50 11.51
CA LYS A 147 -3.30 -14.83 10.55
C LYS A 147 -4.63 -14.36 11.17
N LYS A 148 -5.25 -15.14 12.08
CA LYS A 148 -6.50 -14.75 12.76
C LYS A 148 -6.33 -13.52 13.65
N LEU A 149 -5.24 -13.46 14.42
CA LEU A 149 -4.93 -12.29 15.26
C LEU A 149 -4.57 -11.08 14.42
N ALA A 150 -3.81 -11.27 13.34
CA ALA A 150 -3.49 -10.21 12.40
C ALA A 150 -4.76 -9.61 11.76
N TYR A 151 -5.69 -10.46 11.31
CA TYR A 151 -6.98 -10.05 10.76
C TYR A 151 -7.83 -9.29 11.79
N SER A 152 -7.95 -9.81 13.01
CA SER A 152 -8.65 -9.12 14.09
C SER A 152 -8.03 -7.75 14.42
N GLY A 153 -6.70 -7.66 14.42
CA GLY A 153 -5.99 -6.40 14.66
C GLY A 153 -6.22 -5.36 13.56
N ILE A 154 -6.02 -5.73 12.29
CA ILE A 154 -6.13 -4.79 11.17
C ILE A 154 -7.54 -4.26 10.98
N THR A 155 -8.57 -5.08 11.24
CA THR A 155 -9.98 -4.68 11.07
C THR A 155 -10.51 -3.76 12.17
N ARG A 156 -9.71 -3.51 13.22
CA ARG A 156 -10.01 -2.53 14.28
C ARG A 156 -9.44 -1.13 13.99
N ILE A 157 -8.69 -0.97 12.91
CA ILE A 157 -8.14 0.32 12.51
C ILE A 157 -9.29 1.25 12.10
N SER A 158 -9.30 2.46 12.67
CA SER A 158 -10.34 3.45 12.43
C SER A 158 -10.07 4.28 11.17
N HIS A 159 -8.80 4.59 10.90
CA HIS A 159 -8.33 5.36 9.76
C HIS A 159 -7.35 4.51 8.93
N PRO A 160 -7.88 3.64 8.06
CA PRO A 160 -7.05 2.77 7.24
C PRO A 160 -6.27 3.58 6.19
N VAL A 161 -5.06 3.12 5.89
CA VAL A 161 -4.22 3.61 4.80
C VAL A 161 -3.99 2.50 3.78
N ASN A 162 -3.46 2.81 2.59
CA ASN A 162 -3.26 1.82 1.51
C ASN A 162 -2.44 0.59 1.97
N ASP A 163 -1.41 0.79 2.78
CA ASP A 163 -0.59 -0.30 3.33
C ASP A 163 -1.40 -1.30 4.18
N ASP A 164 -2.51 -0.86 4.79
CA ASP A 164 -3.39 -1.73 5.58
C ASP A 164 -4.23 -2.66 4.71
N ILE A 165 -4.61 -2.21 3.52
CA ILE A 165 -5.38 -3.03 2.56
C ILE A 165 -4.53 -4.19 2.07
N ASP A 166 -3.26 -3.94 1.76
CA ASP A 166 -2.33 -4.99 1.37
C ASP A 166 -2.16 -6.03 2.48
N LEU A 167 -2.04 -5.59 3.74
CA LEU A 167 -1.99 -6.52 4.87
C LEU A 167 -3.31 -7.29 5.00
N LEU A 168 -4.47 -6.62 4.90
CA LEU A 168 -5.79 -7.26 4.97
C LEU A 168 -5.89 -8.43 3.98
N TRP A 169 -5.48 -8.22 2.72
CA TRP A 169 -5.46 -9.27 1.69
C TRP A 169 -4.53 -10.43 2.00
N ARG A 170 -3.37 -10.16 2.61
CA ARG A 170 -2.42 -11.19 3.07
C ARG A 170 -2.96 -12.04 4.21
N VAL A 171 -3.83 -11.47 5.05
CA VAL A 171 -4.41 -12.15 6.21
C VAL A 171 -5.87 -12.59 6.00
N LYS A 172 -6.36 -12.62 4.75
CA LYS A 172 -7.75 -12.98 4.41
C LYS A 172 -8.20 -14.33 4.95
N GLU A 173 -7.30 -15.30 5.05
CA GLU A 173 -7.57 -16.63 5.62
C GLU A 173 -7.84 -16.59 7.13
N GLY A 174 -7.40 -15.53 7.81
CA GLY A 174 -7.72 -15.26 9.20
C GLY A 174 -9.13 -14.73 9.41
N ALA A 175 -9.86 -14.38 8.34
CA ALA A 175 -11.21 -13.87 8.44
C ALA A 175 -12.20 -14.96 8.89
N PRO A 176 -13.20 -14.63 9.74
CA PRO A 176 -14.24 -15.59 10.14
C PRO A 176 -15.08 -16.11 8.97
N SER A 177 -15.25 -15.30 7.92
CA SER A 177 -15.95 -15.67 6.70
C SER A 177 -15.49 -14.81 5.52
N VAL A 178 -15.67 -15.32 4.29
CA VAL A 178 -15.37 -14.57 3.07
C VAL A 178 -16.25 -13.31 2.95
N GLN A 179 -17.49 -13.35 3.42
CA GLN A 179 -18.39 -12.21 3.46
C GLN A 179 -17.89 -11.14 4.44
N GLY A 180 -17.41 -11.56 5.62
CA GLY A 180 -16.81 -10.67 6.60
C GLY A 180 -15.56 -9.98 6.06
N PHE A 181 -14.68 -10.74 5.40
CA PHE A 181 -13.53 -10.21 4.68
C PHE A 181 -13.92 -9.14 3.66
N ILE A 182 -14.85 -9.47 2.75
CA ILE A 182 -15.28 -8.54 1.68
C ILE A 182 -15.90 -7.27 2.27
N LYS A 183 -16.67 -7.38 3.37
CA LYS A 183 -17.25 -6.21 4.06
C LYS A 183 -16.16 -5.26 4.56
N ASN A 184 -15.16 -5.81 5.26
CA ASN A 184 -14.06 -5.01 5.81
C ASN A 184 -13.18 -4.43 4.70
N TYR A 185 -12.89 -5.21 3.65
CA TYR A 185 -12.14 -4.72 2.50
C TYR A 185 -12.85 -3.55 1.81
N LYS A 186 -14.16 -3.65 1.60
CA LYS A 186 -14.96 -2.54 1.03
C LYS A 186 -14.93 -1.28 1.90
N PHE A 187 -15.03 -1.44 3.22
CA PHE A 187 -14.91 -0.32 4.14
C PHE A 187 -13.55 0.37 4.01
N MET A 188 -12.46 -0.39 4.07
CA MET A 188 -11.10 0.17 3.99
C MET A 188 -10.82 0.79 2.62
N SER A 189 -11.26 0.16 1.54
CA SER A 189 -11.13 0.68 0.18
C SER A 189 -11.86 2.02 0.03
N ARG A 190 -13.09 2.14 0.57
CA ARG A 190 -13.83 3.41 0.56
C ARG A 190 -13.13 4.50 1.37
N ALA A 191 -12.59 4.16 2.54
CA ALA A 191 -11.92 5.12 3.42
C ALA A 191 -10.59 5.63 2.85
N THR A 192 -9.89 4.79 2.09
CA THR A 192 -8.61 5.14 1.42
C THR A 192 -8.78 5.74 0.03
N GLY A 193 -9.95 5.53 -0.60
CA GLY A 193 -10.17 5.85 -2.00
C GLY A 193 -9.57 4.81 -2.97
N GLU A 194 -9.07 3.67 -2.48
CA GLU A 194 -8.57 2.61 -3.36
C GLU A 194 -9.73 1.94 -4.11
N PRO A 195 -9.64 1.78 -5.44
CA PRO A 195 -10.60 0.98 -6.20
C PRO A 195 -10.67 -0.47 -5.73
N LEU A 196 -11.87 -1.06 -5.81
CA LEU A 196 -12.03 -2.47 -5.49
C LEU A 196 -11.36 -3.35 -6.54
N ARG A 197 -10.54 -4.29 -6.06
CA ARG A 197 -9.93 -5.39 -6.81
C ARG A 197 -10.98 -6.46 -7.16
N TYR A 198 -11.85 -6.14 -8.13
CA TYR A 198 -13.06 -6.94 -8.43
C TYR A 198 -12.73 -8.38 -8.88
N THR A 199 -11.69 -8.56 -9.69
CA THR A 199 -11.25 -9.87 -10.18
C THR A 199 -10.79 -10.75 -9.01
N GLU A 200 -10.03 -10.19 -8.06
CA GLU A 200 -9.54 -10.87 -6.86
C GLU A 200 -10.67 -11.23 -5.89
N ILE A 201 -11.70 -10.38 -5.75
CA ILE A 201 -12.91 -10.72 -4.99
C ILE A 201 -13.65 -11.88 -5.68
N GLY A 202 -13.75 -11.84 -7.01
CA GLY A 202 -14.34 -12.89 -7.82
C GLY A 202 -13.66 -14.23 -7.59
N ASP A 203 -12.33 -14.26 -7.67
CA ASP A 203 -11.50 -15.44 -7.43
C ASP A 203 -11.72 -15.98 -6.01
N LEU A 204 -11.62 -15.12 -5.00
CA LEU A 204 -11.83 -15.50 -3.60
C LEU A 204 -13.21 -16.14 -3.37
N LEU A 205 -14.25 -15.64 -4.02
CA LEU A 205 -15.60 -16.20 -3.93
C LEU A 205 -15.71 -17.53 -4.70
N ALA A 206 -15.08 -17.64 -5.86
CA ALA A 206 -15.07 -18.86 -6.66
C ALA A 206 -14.37 -20.01 -5.90
N ASP A 207 -13.23 -19.72 -5.27
CA ASP A 207 -12.47 -20.68 -4.45
C ASP A 207 -13.25 -21.17 -3.22
N LYS A 208 -14.22 -20.36 -2.73
CA LYS A 208 -15.15 -20.75 -1.66
C LYS A 208 -16.46 -21.35 -2.18
N GLY A 209 -16.52 -21.72 -3.45
CA GLY A 209 -17.69 -22.34 -4.08
C GLY A 209 -18.87 -21.39 -4.32
N MET A 210 -18.71 -20.09 -4.06
CA MET A 210 -19.78 -19.08 -4.16
C MET A 210 -19.96 -18.57 -5.61
N LYS A 211 -20.10 -19.51 -6.56
CA LYS A 211 -20.10 -19.26 -8.01
C LYS A 211 -20.99 -18.10 -8.47
N LYS A 212 -22.26 -18.05 -7.99
CA LYS A 212 -23.20 -16.97 -8.34
C LYS A 212 -22.70 -15.59 -7.92
N LYS A 213 -22.05 -15.46 -6.75
CA LYS A 213 -21.48 -14.19 -6.28
C LYS A 213 -20.19 -13.86 -7.02
N ALA A 214 -19.34 -14.85 -7.25
CA ALA A 214 -18.11 -14.68 -8.03
C ALA A 214 -18.41 -14.13 -9.43
N ALA A 215 -19.39 -14.70 -10.14
CA ALA A 215 -19.83 -14.22 -11.45
C ALA A 215 -20.26 -12.74 -11.43
N LYS A 216 -20.92 -12.27 -10.36
CA LYS A 216 -21.28 -10.84 -10.23
C LYS A 216 -20.02 -9.95 -10.16
N TYR A 217 -19.00 -10.37 -9.44
CA TYR A 217 -17.75 -9.61 -9.33
C TYR A 217 -16.92 -9.65 -10.62
N PHE A 218 -16.86 -10.77 -11.32
CA PHE A 218 -16.23 -10.81 -12.65
C PHE A 218 -16.96 -9.91 -13.65
N ASN A 219 -18.29 -9.87 -13.64
CA ASN A 219 -19.04 -8.91 -14.46
C ASN A 219 -18.72 -7.46 -14.08
N LEU A 220 -18.54 -7.14 -12.80
CA LEU A 220 -18.11 -5.80 -12.39
C LEU A 220 -16.69 -5.48 -12.87
N ALA A 221 -15.76 -6.43 -12.81
CA ALA A 221 -14.43 -6.27 -13.38
C ALA A 221 -14.49 -5.95 -14.87
N LEU A 222 -15.30 -6.68 -15.65
CA LEU A 222 -15.48 -6.45 -17.09
C LEU A 222 -16.20 -5.14 -17.42
N LYS A 223 -17.01 -4.60 -16.52
CA LYS A 223 -17.59 -3.25 -16.69
C LYS A 223 -16.55 -2.15 -16.54
N VAL A 224 -15.56 -2.33 -15.66
CA VAL A 224 -14.48 -1.37 -15.44
C VAL A 224 -13.39 -1.53 -16.50
N ASN A 225 -13.06 -2.77 -16.84
CA ASN A 225 -12.09 -3.12 -17.86
C ASN A 225 -12.65 -4.27 -18.73
N PRO A 226 -13.28 -3.94 -19.88
CA PRO A 226 -13.83 -4.93 -20.80
C PRO A 226 -12.80 -5.94 -21.34
N ASP A 227 -11.51 -5.58 -21.31
CA ASP A 227 -10.40 -6.42 -21.78
C ASP A 227 -9.71 -7.23 -20.68
N ASP A 228 -10.26 -7.30 -19.47
CA ASP A 228 -9.76 -8.19 -18.42
C ASP A 228 -9.98 -9.67 -18.80
N VAL A 229 -9.01 -10.22 -19.53
CA VAL A 229 -8.99 -11.60 -20.03
C VAL A 229 -9.13 -12.64 -18.91
N ARG A 230 -8.66 -12.33 -17.70
CA ARG A 230 -8.80 -13.22 -16.55
C ARG A 230 -10.23 -13.22 -16.05
N ALA A 231 -10.84 -12.06 -15.87
CA ALA A 231 -12.24 -11.96 -15.46
C ALA A 231 -13.17 -12.60 -16.50
N MET A 232 -12.92 -12.40 -17.79
CA MET A 232 -13.63 -13.06 -18.89
C MET A 232 -13.54 -14.58 -18.77
N PHE A 233 -12.32 -15.12 -18.63
CA PHE A 233 -12.08 -16.57 -18.53
C PHE A 233 -12.78 -17.18 -17.32
N MET A 234 -12.64 -16.53 -16.16
CA MET A 234 -13.26 -17.00 -14.93
C MET A 234 -14.79 -16.95 -15.00
N LEU A 235 -15.35 -15.92 -15.63
CA LEU A 235 -16.79 -15.84 -15.89
C LEU A 235 -17.25 -16.96 -16.83
N ALA A 236 -16.57 -17.15 -17.96
CA ALA A 236 -16.89 -18.20 -18.95
C ALA A 236 -16.89 -19.59 -18.30
N ARG A 237 -15.89 -19.86 -17.45
CA ARG A 237 -15.79 -21.12 -16.69
C ARG A 237 -16.92 -21.30 -15.68
N ILE A 238 -17.35 -20.23 -15.01
CA ILE A 238 -18.41 -20.31 -13.99
C ILE A 238 -19.80 -20.46 -14.62
N THR A 239 -20.04 -19.81 -15.75
CA THR A 239 -21.33 -19.82 -16.45
C THR A 239 -21.43 -20.90 -17.52
N SER A 240 -20.34 -21.63 -17.77
CA SER A 240 -20.23 -22.56 -18.90
C SER A 240 -20.54 -21.89 -20.24
N SER A 241 -20.15 -20.62 -20.41
CA SER A 241 -20.43 -19.86 -21.65
C SER A 241 -19.45 -20.26 -22.75
N THR A 242 -19.94 -21.02 -23.72
CA THR A 242 -19.19 -21.44 -24.90
C THR A 242 -18.78 -20.26 -25.77
N ALA A 243 -19.67 -19.27 -25.94
CA ALA A 243 -19.38 -18.06 -26.71
C ALA A 243 -18.21 -17.24 -26.13
N LEU A 244 -18.20 -17.02 -24.81
CA LEU A 244 -17.08 -16.35 -24.15
C LEU A 244 -15.79 -17.16 -24.26
N MET A 245 -15.88 -18.49 -24.11
CA MET A 245 -14.72 -19.38 -24.23
C MET A 245 -14.13 -19.33 -25.66
N GLN A 246 -15.00 -19.32 -26.68
CA GLN A 246 -14.58 -19.21 -28.08
C GLN A 246 -13.87 -17.88 -28.34
N SER A 247 -14.47 -16.76 -27.92
CA SER A 247 -13.86 -15.44 -28.05
C SER A 247 -12.50 -15.34 -27.34
N LEU A 248 -12.38 -15.95 -26.16
CA LEU A 248 -11.10 -16.00 -25.44
C LEU A 248 -10.05 -16.83 -26.15
N SER A 249 -10.44 -17.91 -26.81
CA SER A 249 -9.54 -18.82 -27.51
C SER A 249 -8.77 -18.14 -28.65
N GLU A 250 -9.32 -17.06 -29.21
CA GLU A 250 -8.69 -16.26 -30.26
C GLU A 250 -7.63 -15.30 -29.69
N LYS A 251 -7.69 -14.98 -28.40
CA LYS A 251 -6.72 -14.10 -27.74
C LYS A 251 -5.40 -14.84 -27.49
N LYS A 252 -4.28 -14.14 -27.67
CA LYS A 252 -2.94 -14.66 -27.34
C LYS A 252 -2.72 -14.69 -25.83
N GLY A 253 -1.92 -15.63 -25.35
CA GLY A 253 -1.50 -15.72 -23.94
C GLY A 253 -2.15 -16.87 -23.17
N LEU A 254 -1.87 -16.93 -21.87
CA LEU A 254 -2.23 -18.06 -21.00
C LEU A 254 -3.72 -18.40 -21.05
N TYR A 255 -4.60 -17.42 -20.85
CA TYR A 255 -6.04 -17.66 -20.79
C TYR A 255 -6.66 -18.08 -22.13
N GLY A 256 -6.13 -17.58 -23.25
CA GLY A 256 -6.55 -18.04 -24.57
C GLY A 256 -6.13 -19.48 -24.85
N SER A 257 -4.91 -19.86 -24.47
CA SER A 257 -4.45 -21.25 -24.52
C SER A 257 -5.30 -22.16 -23.62
N MET A 258 -5.61 -21.72 -22.40
CA MET A 258 -6.49 -22.48 -21.49
C MET A 258 -7.90 -22.63 -22.06
N ALA A 259 -8.46 -21.58 -22.67
CA ALA A 259 -9.78 -21.65 -23.32
C ALA A 259 -9.80 -22.67 -24.46
N LYS A 260 -8.76 -22.72 -25.31
CA LYS A 260 -8.63 -23.76 -26.37
C LYS A 260 -8.63 -25.17 -25.80
N VAL A 261 -7.89 -25.40 -24.72
CA VAL A 261 -7.84 -26.72 -24.06
C VAL A 261 -9.21 -27.10 -23.52
N MET A 262 -9.91 -26.17 -22.86
CA MET A 262 -11.23 -26.43 -22.29
C MET A 262 -12.30 -26.72 -23.36
N ILE A 263 -12.25 -26.04 -24.52
CA ILE A 263 -13.15 -26.32 -25.65
C ILE A 263 -12.95 -27.75 -26.14
N LYS A 264 -11.68 -28.14 -26.39
CA LYS A 264 -11.36 -29.51 -26.82
C LYS A 264 -11.78 -30.57 -25.80
N GLU A 265 -11.59 -30.29 -24.51
CA GLU A 265 -12.02 -31.20 -23.44
C GLU A 265 -13.54 -31.42 -23.45
N GLN A 266 -14.32 -30.36 -23.72
CA GLN A 266 -15.79 -30.47 -23.84
C GLN A 266 -16.20 -31.26 -25.08
N GLU A 267 -15.53 -31.06 -26.22
CA GLU A 267 -15.77 -31.82 -27.46
C GLU A 267 -15.52 -33.32 -27.24
N ILE A 268 -14.39 -33.67 -26.62
CA ILE A 268 -14.04 -35.07 -26.30
C ILE A 268 -15.08 -35.68 -25.35
N LYS A 269 -15.45 -34.96 -24.27
CA LYS A 269 -16.48 -35.43 -23.32
C LYS A 269 -17.82 -35.68 -23.99
N LYS A 270 -18.21 -34.83 -24.94
CA LYS A 270 -19.44 -34.99 -25.70
C LYS A 270 -19.39 -36.25 -26.57
N HIS A 271 -18.30 -36.48 -27.30
CA HIS A 271 -18.12 -37.70 -28.09
C HIS A 271 -18.13 -38.98 -27.24
N ILE A 272 -17.52 -38.96 -26.06
CA ILE A 272 -17.55 -40.13 -25.14
C ILE A 272 -18.98 -40.43 -24.66
N LEU A 273 -19.81 -39.41 -24.43
CA LEU A 273 -21.20 -39.58 -23.97
C LEU A 273 -22.16 -39.99 -25.09
N GLU A 274 -21.75 -39.84 -26.35
CA GLU A 274 -22.52 -40.20 -27.55
C GLU A 274 -22.19 -41.62 -28.07
N MET A 275 -21.19 -42.29 -27.48
CA MET A 275 -20.83 -43.70 -27.72
C MET A 275 -21.52 -44.65 -26.74
#